data_AF-G0VSB7-F1
#
_entry.id   AF-G0VSB7-F1
#
_cell.length_a   1.000
_cell.length_b   1.000
_cell.length_c   1.000
_cell.angle_alpha   90.00
_cell.angle_beta   90.00
_cell.angle_gamma   90.00
#
_symmetry.space_group_name_H-M   'P 1'
#
loop_
_entity.id
_entity.type
_entity.pdbx_description
1 polymer ?
#
loop_
_entity_poly.entity_id
_entity_poly.type
_entity_poly.pdbx_seq_one_letter_code
_entity_poly.pdbx_strand_id
1 'polypeptide(L)'
;MTNKKSFFNYLTPEQIQKKVDFINFYIGATNNASASLVDPNSNVSEKNMGTLKEEMYKFENIQVSRKIIKDKITEMFGDDLADQYEEDIESHLLYCHDETLAAFLPYCASVTMYPFLLNGTKCLGGTSKAPKNLQSFCGSFVNLVYQLATNWAGATATVEFLMYFDYFARKQYGDNYLSVARDRIAQELQGVVYALNQPAAARGK
;
A
#
# COMPACT_ATOMS: atom_id res chain seq x y z
N MET A 1 -35.64 -2.42 -0.56
CA MET A 1 -34.22 -2.06 -0.38
C MET A 1 -33.67 -2.89 0.75
N THR A 2 -32.67 -3.74 0.52
CA THR A 2 -32.00 -4.51 1.57
C THR A 2 -31.34 -3.54 2.54
N ASN A 3 -31.59 -3.69 3.85
CA ASN A 3 -30.92 -2.89 4.87
C ASN A 3 -29.42 -3.20 4.82
N LYS A 4 -28.59 -2.26 4.37
CA LYS A 4 -27.14 -2.46 4.25
C LYS A 4 -26.45 -2.87 5.56
N LYS A 5 -27.07 -2.62 6.72
CA LYS A 5 -26.57 -3.09 8.01
C LYS A 5 -26.60 -4.60 8.17
N SER A 6 -27.41 -5.33 7.39
CA SER A 6 -27.48 -6.80 7.47
C SER A 6 -26.21 -7.50 6.97
N PHE A 7 -25.31 -6.78 6.28
CA PHE A 7 -24.00 -7.31 5.89
C PHE A 7 -22.98 -7.30 7.04
N PHE A 8 -23.30 -6.67 8.17
CA PHE A 8 -22.41 -6.55 9.31
C PHE A 8 -23.05 -7.15 10.56
N ASN A 9 -22.28 -7.94 11.29
CA ASN A 9 -22.66 -8.39 12.62
C ASN A 9 -22.32 -7.31 13.65
N TYR A 10 -23.20 -7.14 14.64
CA TYR A 10 -22.84 -6.38 15.83
C TYR A 10 -21.83 -7.20 16.64
N LEU A 11 -20.77 -6.54 17.11
CA LEU A 11 -19.78 -7.17 17.97
C LEU A 11 -20.39 -7.51 19.32
N THR A 12 -20.00 -8.66 19.88
CA THR A 12 -20.34 -9.03 21.25
C THR A 12 -19.62 -8.11 22.25
N PRO A 13 -20.11 -7.96 23.49
CA PRO A 13 -19.40 -7.20 24.52
C PRO A 13 -17.94 -7.65 24.73
N GLU A 14 -17.68 -8.95 24.62
CA GLU A 14 -16.32 -9.50 24.71
C GLU A 14 -15.44 -9.08 23.54
N GLN A 15 -15.96 -9.13 22.30
CA GLN A 15 -15.23 -8.67 21.11
C GLN A 15 -14.90 -7.18 21.19
N ILE A 16 -15.83 -6.37 21.70
CA ILE A 16 -15.59 -4.94 21.94
C ILE A 16 -14.49 -4.76 22.99
N GLN A 17 -14.55 -5.48 24.11
CA GLN A 17 -13.54 -5.38 25.16
C GLN A 17 -12.14 -5.77 24.66
N LYS A 18 -12.02 -6.85 23.87
CA LYS A 18 -10.75 -7.26 23.25
C LYS A 18 -10.14 -6.15 22.37
N LYS A 19 -10.98 -5.39 21.65
CA LYS A 19 -10.51 -4.22 20.86
C LYS A 19 -10.01 -3.10 21.77
N VAL A 20 -10.69 -2.82 22.87
CA VAL A 20 -10.25 -1.84 23.88
C VAL A 20 -8.94 -2.27 24.53
N ASP A 21 -8.81 -3.54 24.88
CA ASP A 21 -7.60 -4.10 25.48
C ASP A 21 -6.42 -4.02 24.52
N PHE A 22 -6.64 -4.32 23.23
CA PHE A 22 -5.62 -4.13 22.20
C PHE A 22 -5.18 -2.66 22.09
N ILE A 23 -6.10 -1.70 22.15
CA ILE A 23 -5.75 -0.27 22.15
C ILE A 23 -4.85 0.06 23.34
N ASN A 24 -5.17 -0.43 24.54
CA ASN A 24 -4.36 -0.20 25.74
C ASN A 24 -2.96 -0.84 25.63
N PHE A 25 -2.89 -2.09 25.13
CA PHE A 25 -1.63 -2.76 24.83
C PHE A 25 -0.80 -1.95 23.82
N TYR A 26 -1.41 -1.55 22.72
CA TYR A 26 -0.75 -0.80 21.66
C TYR A 26 -0.23 0.54 22.19
N ILE A 27 -0.97 1.25 23.05
CA ILE A 27 -0.49 2.48 23.70
C ILE A 27 0.78 2.22 24.51
N GLY A 28 0.86 1.11 25.26
CA GLY A 28 2.02 0.74 26.07
C GLY A 28 3.25 0.24 25.29
N ALA A 29 3.08 -0.20 24.04
CA ALA A 29 4.19 -0.73 23.22
C ALA A 29 5.23 0.35 22.85
N THR A 30 6.48 -0.04 22.64
CA THR A 30 7.57 0.92 22.36
C THR A 30 7.51 1.51 20.96
N ASN A 31 7.20 0.68 19.96
CA ASN A 31 7.15 1.05 18.54
C ASN A 31 6.10 0.20 17.80
N ASN A 32 5.80 0.50 16.53
CA ASN A 32 4.74 -0.20 15.81
C ASN A 32 5.07 -1.68 15.59
N ALA A 33 6.34 -2.01 15.30
CA ALA A 33 6.78 -3.40 15.16
C ALA A 33 6.55 -4.22 16.44
N SER A 34 6.81 -3.65 17.62
CA SER A 34 6.55 -4.30 18.91
C SER A 34 5.06 -4.40 19.25
N ALA A 35 4.23 -3.61 18.59
CA ALA A 35 2.79 -3.57 18.81
C ALA A 35 2.02 -4.44 17.78
N SER A 36 2.67 -4.81 16.68
CA SER A 36 2.08 -5.68 15.65
C SER A 36 2.04 -7.12 16.13
N LEU A 37 0.87 -7.74 16.00
CA LEU A 37 0.63 -9.10 16.50
C LEU A 37 0.88 -10.18 15.46
N VAL A 38 0.82 -9.84 14.17
CA VAL A 38 0.75 -10.83 13.08
C VAL A 38 1.71 -10.56 11.93
N ASP A 39 2.03 -9.29 11.66
CA ASP A 39 2.91 -8.91 10.55
C ASP A 39 3.61 -7.58 10.82
N PRO A 40 4.71 -7.60 11.60
CA PRO A 40 5.46 -6.40 11.94
C PRO A 40 6.16 -5.81 10.70
N ASN A 41 5.65 -4.69 10.20
CA ASN A 41 6.26 -3.95 9.10
C ASN A 41 7.49 -3.15 9.57
N SER A 42 8.69 -3.56 9.17
CA SER A 42 9.95 -2.90 9.53
C SER A 42 10.09 -1.46 9.01
N ASN A 43 9.33 -1.09 7.96
CA ASN A 43 9.34 0.26 7.39
C ASN A 43 8.49 1.25 8.20
N VAL A 44 7.69 0.75 9.14
CA VAL A 44 6.86 1.55 10.04
C VAL A 44 7.38 1.38 11.45
N SER A 45 8.32 2.24 11.85
CA SER A 45 8.84 2.26 13.21
C SER A 45 7.95 3.05 14.16
N GLU A 46 7.41 4.19 13.71
CA GLU A 46 6.64 5.07 14.58
C GLU A 46 5.16 4.67 14.71
N LYS A 47 4.68 4.72 15.95
CA LYS A 47 3.27 4.53 16.28
C LYS A 47 2.49 5.82 16.06
N ASN A 48 1.32 5.72 15.43
CA ASN A 48 0.33 6.79 15.44
C ASN A 48 -1.10 6.23 15.38
N MET A 49 -2.10 7.11 15.33
CA MET A 49 -3.51 6.69 15.25
C MET A 49 -3.87 5.98 13.94
N GLY A 50 -3.15 6.24 12.85
CA GLY A 50 -3.32 5.54 11.57
C GLY A 50 -2.89 4.09 11.69
N THR A 51 -1.67 3.86 12.17
CA THR A 51 -1.11 2.52 12.32
C THR A 51 -1.85 1.70 13.38
N LEU A 52 -2.33 2.31 14.46
CA LEU A 52 -3.23 1.64 15.42
C LEU A 52 -4.49 1.08 14.74
N LYS A 53 -5.15 1.90 13.91
CA LYS A 53 -6.41 1.50 13.25
C LYS A 53 -6.19 0.35 12.27
N GLU A 54 -5.07 0.36 11.57
CA GLU A 54 -4.65 -0.69 10.64
C GLU A 54 -4.34 -1.99 11.39
N GLU A 55 -3.45 -1.95 12.40
CA GLU A 55 -3.08 -3.12 13.19
C GLU A 55 -4.27 -3.77 13.90
N MET A 56 -5.23 -2.96 14.37
CA MET A 56 -6.39 -3.44 15.13
C MET A 56 -7.25 -4.45 14.37
N TYR A 57 -7.30 -4.40 13.03
CA TYR A 57 -8.17 -5.27 12.22
C TYR A 57 -7.42 -6.36 11.45
N LYS A 58 -6.08 -6.41 11.53
CA LYS A 58 -5.28 -7.40 10.78
C LYS A 58 -5.70 -8.83 11.09
N PHE A 59 -5.98 -9.14 12.34
CA PHE A 59 -6.37 -10.49 12.76
C PHE A 59 -7.72 -10.94 12.17
N GLU A 60 -8.70 -10.04 12.07
CA GLU A 60 -9.96 -10.33 11.39
C GLU A 60 -9.77 -10.46 9.87
N ASN A 61 -8.95 -9.62 9.27
CA ASN A 61 -8.68 -9.67 7.84
C ASN A 61 -8.04 -11.00 7.43
N ILE A 62 -7.14 -11.56 8.25
CA ILE A 62 -6.56 -12.91 8.03
C ILE A 62 -7.66 -13.97 7.98
N GLN A 63 -8.61 -13.96 8.92
CA GLN A 63 -9.69 -14.95 8.94
C GLN A 63 -10.57 -14.87 7.69
N VAL A 64 -10.90 -13.65 7.26
CA VAL A 64 -11.67 -13.43 6.02
C VAL A 64 -10.86 -13.87 4.80
N SER A 65 -9.56 -13.55 4.76
CA SER A 65 -8.64 -13.92 3.68
C SER A 65 -8.52 -15.44 3.53
N ARG A 66 -8.27 -16.15 4.63
CA ARG A 66 -8.25 -17.62 4.67
C ARG A 66 -9.55 -18.23 4.17
N LYS A 67 -10.70 -17.73 4.62
CA LYS A 67 -12.00 -18.24 4.17
C LYS A 67 -12.18 -18.11 2.65
N ILE A 68 -11.84 -16.94 2.09
CA ILE A 68 -11.95 -16.71 0.64
C ILE A 68 -11.05 -17.67 -0.14
N ILE A 69 -9.81 -17.85 0.32
CA ILE A 69 -8.85 -18.74 -0.35
C ILE A 69 -9.28 -20.20 -0.21
N LYS A 70 -9.68 -20.65 0.97
CA LYS A 70 -10.18 -22.01 1.23
C LYS A 70 -11.37 -22.32 0.32
N ASP A 71 -12.36 -21.43 0.25
CA ASP A 71 -13.52 -21.60 -0.62
C ASP A 71 -13.12 -21.79 -2.08
N LYS A 72 -12.10 -21.04 -2.53
CA LYS A 72 -11.60 -21.16 -3.88
C LYS A 72 -10.85 -22.46 -4.13
N ILE A 73 -10.09 -22.95 -3.15
CA ILE A 73 -9.43 -24.26 -3.21
C ILE A 73 -10.47 -25.37 -3.23
N THR A 74 -11.49 -25.31 -2.38
CA THR A 74 -12.62 -26.25 -2.39
C THR A 74 -13.28 -26.32 -3.77
N GLU A 75 -13.60 -25.15 -4.36
CA GLU A 75 -14.24 -25.07 -5.68
C GLU A 75 -13.38 -25.73 -6.77
N MET A 76 -12.06 -25.54 -6.72
CA MET A 76 -11.14 -25.98 -7.78
C MET A 76 -10.62 -27.41 -7.60
N PHE A 77 -10.49 -27.87 -6.35
CA PHE A 77 -9.71 -29.05 -6.00
C PHE A 77 -10.37 -29.97 -4.95
N GLY A 78 -11.52 -29.59 -4.40
CA GLY A 78 -12.25 -30.37 -3.40
C GLY A 78 -11.83 -30.08 -1.95
N ASP A 79 -12.61 -30.61 -1.02
CA ASP A 79 -12.51 -30.30 0.42
C ASP A 79 -11.20 -30.80 1.05
N ASP A 80 -10.72 -32.00 0.67
CA ASP A 80 -9.50 -32.59 1.23
C ASP A 80 -8.28 -31.66 1.09
N LEU A 81 -8.12 -31.00 -0.08
CA LEU A 81 -7.01 -30.07 -0.30
C LEU A 81 -7.22 -28.73 0.39
N ALA A 82 -8.48 -28.32 0.53
CA ALA A 82 -8.85 -27.07 1.20
C ALA A 82 -8.60 -27.16 2.72
N ASP A 83 -8.87 -28.31 3.32
CA ASP A 83 -8.57 -28.59 4.72
C ASP A 83 -7.06 -28.73 4.97
N GLN A 84 -6.33 -29.45 4.10
CA GLN A 84 -4.87 -29.53 4.18
C GLN A 84 -4.19 -28.16 4.11
N TYR A 85 -4.69 -27.24 3.28
CA TYR A 85 -4.17 -25.88 3.18
C TYR A 85 -4.22 -25.13 4.52
N GLU A 86 -5.32 -25.27 5.28
CA GLU A 86 -5.42 -24.65 6.62
C GLU A 86 -4.45 -25.31 7.61
N GLU A 87 -4.39 -26.64 7.64
CA GLU A 87 -3.46 -27.38 8.48
C GLU A 87 -2.00 -27.02 8.20
N ASP A 88 -1.64 -26.83 6.93
CA ASP A 88 -0.29 -26.46 6.50
C ASP A 88 0.10 -25.05 6.96
N ILE A 89 -0.86 -24.12 7.00
CA ILE A 89 -0.62 -22.78 7.54
C ILE A 89 -0.49 -22.83 9.08
N GLU A 90 -1.37 -23.57 9.75
CA GLU A 90 -1.37 -23.68 11.22
C GLU A 90 -0.15 -24.43 11.76
N SER A 91 0.34 -25.44 11.04
CA SER A 91 1.55 -26.18 11.36
C SER A 91 2.84 -25.48 10.93
N HIS A 92 2.73 -24.30 10.30
CA HIS A 92 3.84 -23.53 9.72
C HIS A 92 4.63 -24.30 8.65
N LEU A 93 4.00 -25.27 7.97
CA LEU A 93 4.54 -25.85 6.75
C LEU A 93 4.50 -24.82 5.61
N LEU A 94 3.45 -24.00 5.57
CA LEU A 94 3.30 -22.87 4.66
C LEU A 94 3.37 -21.54 5.41
N TYR A 95 3.98 -20.56 4.77
CA TYR A 95 3.97 -19.17 5.20
C TYR A 95 3.28 -18.31 4.13
N CYS A 96 2.10 -17.79 4.45
CA CYS A 96 1.34 -16.91 3.57
C CYS A 96 1.87 -15.46 3.72
N HIS A 97 2.57 -14.97 2.70
CA HIS A 97 3.04 -13.58 2.67
C HIS A 97 1.87 -12.60 2.58
N ASP A 98 1.94 -11.52 3.36
CA ASP A 98 0.94 -10.45 3.40
C ASP A 98 -0.48 -11.00 3.63
N GLU A 99 -0.62 -11.99 4.52
CA GLU A 99 -1.86 -12.77 4.72
C GLU A 99 -3.08 -11.89 5.02
N THR A 100 -2.86 -10.76 5.68
CA THR A 100 -3.86 -9.72 5.96
C THR A 100 -4.49 -9.12 4.70
N LEU A 101 -3.80 -9.19 3.55
CA LEU A 101 -4.18 -8.62 2.27
C LEU A 101 -4.33 -9.65 1.14
N ALA A 102 -3.86 -10.89 1.33
CA ALA A 102 -3.69 -11.89 0.28
C ALA A 102 -4.95 -12.17 -0.57
N ALA A 103 -6.14 -12.19 0.04
CA ALA A 103 -7.39 -12.39 -0.68
C ALA A 103 -7.98 -11.13 -1.33
N PHE A 104 -7.44 -9.95 -1.01
CA PHE A 104 -8.03 -8.66 -1.39
C PHE A 104 -7.21 -7.94 -2.47
N LEU A 105 -5.89 -8.04 -2.41
CA LEU A 105 -4.98 -7.26 -3.24
C LEU A 105 -3.87 -8.15 -3.84
N PRO A 106 -3.40 -7.85 -5.07
CA PRO A 106 -2.19 -8.44 -5.59
C PRO A 106 -0.95 -7.97 -4.79
N TYR A 107 0.18 -8.66 -4.96
CA TYR A 107 1.39 -8.35 -4.22
C TYR A 107 2.08 -7.08 -4.70
N CYS A 108 2.71 -7.07 -5.88
CA CYS A 108 3.48 -5.90 -6.34
C CYS A 108 3.33 -5.68 -7.84
N ALA A 109 3.72 -4.48 -8.30
CA ALA A 109 3.68 -4.14 -9.71
C ALA A 109 4.85 -3.24 -10.12
N SER A 110 5.42 -3.52 -11.30
CA SER A 110 6.21 -2.56 -12.04
C SER A 110 5.33 -1.91 -13.10
N VAL A 111 5.11 -0.60 -12.95
CA VAL A 111 4.14 0.12 -13.76
C VAL A 111 4.82 0.93 -14.86
N THR A 112 4.26 0.85 -16.07
CA THR A 112 4.57 1.84 -17.09
C THR A 112 3.92 3.18 -16.73
N MET A 113 4.69 4.26 -16.84
CA MET A 113 4.20 5.62 -16.65
C MET A 113 3.64 6.21 -17.94
N TYR A 114 3.65 5.49 -19.06
CA TYR A 114 3.16 5.98 -20.35
C TYR A 114 1.71 6.49 -20.30
N PRO A 115 0.73 5.77 -19.70
CA PRO A 115 -0.63 6.29 -19.55
C PRO A 115 -0.69 7.58 -18.73
N PHE A 116 0.16 7.70 -17.70
CA PHE A 116 0.28 8.89 -16.88
C PHE A 116 0.83 10.09 -17.67
N LEU A 117 1.79 9.87 -18.56
CA LEU A 117 2.33 10.94 -19.41
C LEU A 117 1.29 11.51 -20.38
N LEU A 118 0.40 10.65 -20.90
CA LEU A 118 -0.63 11.06 -21.85
C LEU A 118 -1.85 11.70 -21.18
N ASN A 119 -2.26 11.17 -20.01
CA ASN A 119 -3.56 11.48 -19.42
C ASN A 119 -3.48 12.11 -18.02
N GLY A 120 -2.28 12.17 -17.42
CA GLY A 120 -2.11 12.46 -16.01
C GLY A 120 -2.68 11.36 -15.11
N THR A 121 -3.15 11.71 -13.93
CA THR A 121 -3.72 10.76 -12.95
C THR A 121 -5.24 10.63 -13.04
N LYS A 122 -5.89 11.30 -14.01
CA LYS A 122 -7.35 11.26 -14.17
C LYS A 122 -7.92 9.86 -14.36
N CYS A 123 -7.20 8.99 -15.09
CA CYS A 123 -7.60 7.60 -15.30
C CYS A 123 -7.57 6.75 -14.02
N LEU A 124 -6.93 7.23 -12.95
CA LEU A 124 -6.82 6.58 -11.65
C LEU A 124 -7.68 7.28 -10.57
N GLY A 125 -8.57 8.20 -10.97
CA GLY A 125 -9.39 8.98 -10.04
C GLY A 125 -8.68 10.23 -9.47
N GLY A 126 -7.46 10.51 -9.90
CA GLY A 126 -6.73 11.74 -9.55
C GLY A 126 -7.18 12.96 -10.34
N THR A 127 -6.65 14.13 -9.96
CA THR A 127 -7.02 15.43 -10.58
C THR A 127 -5.95 15.99 -11.53
N SER A 128 -4.74 15.41 -11.55
CA SER A 128 -3.63 15.92 -12.36
C SER A 128 -3.84 15.62 -13.84
N LYS A 129 -3.59 16.62 -14.70
CA LYS A 129 -3.48 16.44 -16.16
C LYS A 129 -2.07 15.94 -16.53
N ALA A 130 -1.88 15.60 -17.81
CA ALA A 130 -0.57 15.29 -18.35
C ALA A 130 0.47 16.37 -17.99
N PRO A 131 1.65 15.97 -17.48
CA PRO A 131 2.70 16.91 -17.10
C PRO A 131 3.26 17.64 -18.33
N LYS A 132 3.62 18.92 -18.16
CA LYS A 132 4.08 19.79 -19.26
C LYS A 132 5.52 20.28 -19.10
N ASN A 133 6.04 20.22 -17.88
CA ASN A 133 7.36 20.69 -17.45
C ASN A 133 7.88 19.83 -16.30
N LEU A 134 9.11 20.04 -15.87
CA LEU A 134 9.77 19.21 -14.86
C LEU A 134 9.03 19.26 -13.51
N GLN A 135 8.63 20.45 -13.07
CA GLN A 135 7.89 20.65 -11.82
C GLN A 135 6.59 19.83 -11.78
N SER A 136 5.77 19.96 -12.83
CA SER A 136 4.49 19.24 -12.94
C SER A 136 4.70 17.74 -13.07
N PHE A 137 5.76 17.28 -13.74
CA PHE A 137 6.12 15.87 -13.80
C PHE A 137 6.45 15.33 -12.41
N CYS A 138 7.39 15.95 -11.70
CA CYS A 138 7.82 15.52 -10.36
C CYS A 138 6.66 15.53 -9.34
N GLY A 139 5.89 16.62 -9.29
CA GLY A 139 4.74 16.71 -8.38
C GLY A 139 3.64 15.71 -8.69
N SER A 140 3.27 15.54 -9.97
CA SER A 140 2.24 14.56 -10.34
C SER A 140 2.73 13.12 -10.26
N PHE A 141 4.04 12.86 -10.39
CA PHE A 141 4.65 11.55 -10.18
C PHE A 141 4.53 11.09 -8.71
N VAL A 142 4.81 11.96 -7.74
CA VAL A 142 4.61 11.64 -6.31
C VAL A 142 3.16 11.23 -6.05
N ASN A 143 2.20 12.00 -6.60
CA ASN A 143 0.77 11.67 -6.48
C ASN A 143 0.41 10.35 -7.16
N LEU A 144 1.02 10.04 -8.31
CA LEU A 144 0.84 8.75 -8.99
C LEU A 144 1.31 7.61 -8.10
N VAL A 145 2.52 7.69 -7.53
CA VAL A 145 3.07 6.63 -6.67
C VAL A 145 2.19 6.39 -5.45
N TYR A 146 1.68 7.44 -4.81
CA TYR A 146 0.76 7.30 -3.68
C TYR A 146 -0.57 6.65 -4.07
N GLN A 147 -1.17 7.05 -5.18
CA GLN A 147 -2.42 6.43 -5.66
C GLN A 147 -2.23 4.96 -6.01
N LEU A 148 -1.10 4.61 -6.61
CA LEU A 148 -0.82 3.23 -7.00
C LEU A 148 -0.49 2.35 -5.79
N ALA A 149 0.26 2.86 -4.81
CA ALA A 149 0.68 2.10 -3.65
C ALA A 149 -0.48 1.55 -2.79
N THR A 150 -1.69 2.12 -2.88
CA THR A 150 -2.88 1.62 -2.16
C THR A 150 -3.56 0.42 -2.83
N ASN A 151 -3.14 0.03 -4.03
CA ASN A 151 -3.81 -1.01 -4.83
C ASN A 151 -3.12 -2.39 -4.76
N TRP A 152 -2.04 -2.52 -3.99
CA TRP A 152 -1.30 -3.77 -3.81
C TRP A 152 -0.52 -3.78 -2.50
N ALA A 153 -0.21 -4.96 -1.98
CA ALA A 153 0.42 -5.13 -0.66
C ALA A 153 1.89 -4.65 -0.63
N GLY A 154 2.67 -5.09 -1.61
CA GLY A 154 4.10 -4.85 -1.75
C GLY A 154 4.47 -3.61 -2.55
N ALA A 155 5.56 -3.73 -3.33
CA ALA A 155 6.26 -2.60 -3.94
C ALA A 155 5.57 -2.01 -5.19
N THR A 156 5.71 -0.69 -5.34
CA THR A 156 5.39 0.06 -6.56
C THR A 156 6.67 0.42 -7.29
N ALA A 157 7.02 -0.29 -8.36
CA ALA A 157 8.24 -0.01 -9.12
C ALA A 157 7.96 0.90 -10.33
N THR A 158 8.70 2.01 -10.42
CA THR A 158 8.63 3.01 -11.51
C THR A 158 9.97 3.14 -12.21
N VAL A 159 10.34 2.11 -12.97
CA VAL A 159 11.66 2.00 -13.63
C VAL A 159 11.93 3.11 -14.66
N GLU A 160 10.87 3.79 -15.12
CA GLU A 160 10.94 4.79 -16.17
C GLU A 160 11.15 6.22 -15.67
N PHE A 161 11.16 6.45 -14.35
CA PHE A 161 11.19 7.78 -13.76
C PHE A 161 12.34 8.66 -14.28
N LEU A 162 13.58 8.14 -14.28
CA LEU A 162 14.75 8.92 -14.67
C LEU A 162 14.74 9.32 -16.16
N MET A 163 14.20 8.47 -17.03
CA MET A 163 14.11 8.76 -18.47
C MET A 163 13.14 9.91 -18.74
N TYR A 164 12.00 9.92 -18.05
CA TYR A 164 11.02 11.00 -18.21
C TYR A 164 11.45 12.28 -17.48
N PHE A 165 12.12 12.15 -16.34
CA PHE A 165 12.76 13.28 -15.67
C PHE A 165 13.75 13.99 -16.61
N ASP A 166 14.64 13.23 -17.27
CA ASP A 166 15.57 13.73 -18.27
C ASP A 166 14.86 14.42 -19.43
N TYR A 167 13.82 13.79 -20.01
CA TYR A 167 13.02 14.41 -21.07
C TYR A 167 12.45 15.78 -20.68
N PHE A 168 11.82 15.89 -19.51
CA PHE A 168 11.24 17.16 -19.06
C PHE A 168 12.31 18.19 -18.68
N ALA A 169 13.45 17.75 -18.15
CA ALA A 169 14.60 18.63 -17.86
C ALA A 169 15.17 19.24 -19.15
N ARG A 170 15.43 18.42 -20.18
CA ARG A 170 15.89 18.90 -21.49
C ARG A 170 14.87 19.82 -22.16
N LYS A 171 13.59 19.44 -22.11
CA LYS A 171 12.50 20.26 -22.68
C LYS A 171 12.42 21.66 -22.06
N GLN A 172 12.76 21.80 -20.78
CA GLN A 172 12.63 23.06 -20.05
C GLN A 172 13.91 23.89 -20.01
N TYR A 173 15.08 23.25 -19.92
CA TYR A 173 16.37 23.91 -19.70
C TYR A 173 17.42 23.62 -20.79
N GLY A 174 17.09 22.82 -21.81
CA GLY A 174 17.98 22.42 -22.90
C GLY A 174 18.86 21.20 -22.56
N ASP A 175 19.60 20.68 -23.54
CA ASP A 175 20.41 19.46 -23.40
C ASP A 175 21.50 19.57 -22.31
N ASN A 176 22.00 20.79 -22.06
CA ASN A 176 23.03 21.06 -21.04
C ASN A 176 22.42 21.47 -19.68
N TYR A 177 21.21 21.01 -19.34
CA TYR A 177 20.47 21.41 -18.13
C TYR A 177 21.26 21.22 -16.83
N LEU A 178 22.17 20.24 -16.78
CA LEU A 178 23.04 20.01 -15.62
C LEU A 178 24.07 21.12 -15.40
N SER A 179 24.41 21.89 -16.45
CA SER A 179 25.32 23.03 -16.36
C SER A 179 24.56 24.33 -16.13
N VAL A 180 23.42 24.52 -16.80
CA VAL A 180 22.70 25.81 -16.79
C VAL A 180 21.64 25.94 -15.70
N ALA A 181 21.17 24.81 -15.15
CA ALA A 181 20.07 24.77 -14.19
C ALA A 181 20.30 23.76 -13.05
N ARG A 182 21.57 23.43 -12.74
CA ARG A 182 21.96 22.42 -11.75
C ARG A 182 21.16 22.47 -10.46
N ASP A 183 21.04 23.65 -9.86
CA ASP A 183 20.37 23.83 -8.57
C ASP A 183 18.87 23.55 -8.66
N ARG A 184 18.23 23.92 -9.78
CA ARG A 184 16.81 23.61 -10.03
C ARG A 184 16.60 22.12 -10.18
N ILE A 185 17.49 21.44 -10.91
CA ILE A 185 17.42 19.99 -11.13
C ILE A 185 17.60 19.21 -9.83
N ALA A 186 18.59 19.62 -9.03
CA ALA A 186 18.80 19.06 -7.71
C ALA A 186 17.57 19.28 -6.81
N GLN A 187 16.97 20.47 -6.85
CA GLN A 187 15.76 20.78 -6.07
C GLN A 187 14.56 19.90 -6.46
N GLU A 188 14.31 19.67 -7.75
CA GLU A 188 13.19 18.83 -8.21
C GLU A 188 13.38 17.36 -7.82
N LEU A 189 14.59 16.82 -8.02
CA LEU A 189 14.91 15.45 -7.63
C LEU A 189 14.85 15.27 -6.11
N GLN A 190 15.37 16.24 -5.35
CA GLN A 190 15.26 16.27 -3.90
C GLN A 190 13.80 16.26 -3.46
N GLY A 191 12.94 17.07 -4.11
CA GLY A 191 11.51 17.10 -3.81
C GLY A 191 10.85 15.74 -3.93
N VAL A 192 11.15 14.98 -4.99
CA VAL A 192 10.62 13.61 -5.17
C VAL A 192 11.15 12.66 -4.10
N VAL A 193 12.46 12.65 -3.87
CA VAL A 193 13.09 11.75 -2.88
C VAL A 193 12.52 12.01 -1.49
N TYR A 194 12.44 13.27 -1.07
CA TYR A 194 11.90 13.63 0.24
C TYR A 194 10.41 13.30 0.34
N ALA A 195 9.61 13.59 -0.70
CA ALA A 195 8.20 13.27 -0.66
C ALA A 195 7.99 11.75 -0.45
N LEU A 196 8.63 10.91 -1.26
CA LEU A 196 8.47 9.45 -1.16
C LEU A 196 8.99 8.84 0.15
N ASN A 197 9.89 9.54 0.86
CA ASN A 197 10.41 9.11 2.16
C ASN A 197 9.70 9.78 3.34
N GLN A 198 8.85 10.78 3.10
CA GLN A 198 8.05 11.40 4.14
C GLN A 198 6.75 10.61 4.32
N PRO A 199 6.49 10.10 5.53
CA PRO A 199 5.31 9.31 5.81
C PRO A 199 4.05 10.20 5.91
N ALA A 200 3.59 10.70 4.77
CA ALA A 200 2.48 11.66 4.72
C ALA A 200 1.15 11.07 4.20
N ALA A 201 1.12 9.91 3.54
CA ALA A 201 -0.10 9.55 2.78
C ALA A 201 -0.48 8.06 2.62
N ALA A 202 0.31 7.07 3.07
CA ALA A 202 -0.03 5.65 2.82
C ALA A 202 0.51 4.69 3.89
N ARG A 203 0.06 4.85 5.14
CA ARG A 203 0.33 3.90 6.24
C ARG A 203 -0.94 3.14 6.65
N GLY A 204 -1.73 2.76 5.66
CA GLY A 204 -2.92 1.94 5.84
C GLY A 204 -2.91 0.87 4.77
N LYS A 205 -1.96 -0.05 4.87
CA LYS A 205 -1.94 -1.36 4.24
C LYS A 205 -2.27 -2.44 5.27
#